data_AF-A0A1Q6YKS9-F1
#
_entry.id   AF-A0A1Q6YKS9-F1
#
_cell.length_a   1.000
_cell.length_b   1.000
_cell.length_c   1.000
_cell.angle_alpha   90.00
_cell.angle_beta   90.00
_cell.angle_gamma   90.00
#
_symmetry.space_group_name_H-M   'P 1'
#
loop_
_entity.id
_entity.type
_entity.pdbx_description
1 polymer ?
#
loop_
_entity_poly.entity_id
_entity_poly.type
_entity_poly.pdbx_seq_one_letter_code
_entity_poly.pdbx_strand_id
1 'polypeptide(L)'
;MTSRLASGAALILCTAACDPVLNVAGSFFPAWMVAMVVGVALTVAARYVFVVGRLEPYLGPPILIYTSLGLLLTVLAWLVLYRA
;
A
#
# COMPACT_ATOMS: atom_id res chain seq x y z
N MET A 1 -35.65 33.75 0.57
CA MET A 1 -34.49 33.40 1.44
C MET A 1 -34.16 31.90 1.40
N THR A 2 -35.16 31.02 1.26
CA THR A 2 -35.03 29.56 1.10
C THR A 2 -34.30 29.10 -0.17
N SER A 3 -34.44 29.78 -1.31
CA SER A 3 -33.81 29.36 -2.57
C SER A 3 -32.28 29.55 -2.62
N ARG A 4 -31.74 30.55 -1.91
CA ARG A 4 -30.29 30.80 -1.81
C ARG A 4 -29.60 29.76 -0.94
N LEU A 5 -30.26 29.34 0.14
CA LEU A 5 -29.79 28.25 1.01
C LEU A 5 -29.82 26.91 0.26
N ALA A 6 -30.87 26.64 -0.52
CA ALA A 6 -30.96 25.45 -1.36
C ALA A 6 -29.88 25.42 -2.46
N SER A 7 -29.61 26.55 -3.12
CA SER A 7 -28.53 26.64 -4.12
C SER A 7 -27.14 26.49 -3.50
N GLY A 8 -26.90 27.06 -2.32
CA GLY A 8 -25.65 26.89 -1.60
C GLY A 8 -25.41 25.45 -1.15
N ALA A 9 -26.44 24.79 -0.62
CA ALA A 9 -26.38 23.39 -0.24
C ALA A 9 -26.14 22.47 -1.45
N ALA A 10 -26.80 22.73 -2.58
CA ALA A 10 -26.59 21.98 -3.82
C ALA A 10 -25.16 22.15 -4.37
N LEU A 11 -24.58 23.36 -4.30
CA LEU A 11 -23.19 23.58 -4.73
C LEU A 11 -22.19 22.82 -3.85
N ILE A 12 -22.38 22.83 -2.52
CA ILE A 12 -21.53 22.11 -1.56
C ILE A 12 -21.62 20.60 -1.78
N LEU A 13 -22.82 20.07 -2.04
CA LEU A 13 -23.02 18.66 -2.35
C LEU A 13 -22.34 18.27 -3.69
N CYS A 14 -22.42 19.13 -4.72
CA CYS A 14 -21.77 18.88 -6.00
C CYS A 14 -20.24 18.96 -5.94
N THR A 15 -19.66 19.81 -5.08
CA THR A 15 -18.19 19.88 -4.91
C THR A 15 -17.65 18.86 -3.91
N ALA A 16 -18.44 18.43 -2.93
CA ALA A 16 -18.07 17.34 -2.01
C ALA A 16 -18.28 15.95 -2.61
N ALA A 17 -19.07 15.81 -3.69
CA ALA A 17 -19.29 14.55 -4.40
C ALA A 17 -18.14 14.16 -5.34
N CYS A 18 -17.23 15.07 -5.67
CA CYS A 18 -15.97 14.73 -6.33
C CYS A 18 -14.98 14.29 -5.27
N ASP A 19 -14.76 12.98 -5.12
CA ASP A 19 -13.68 12.50 -4.28
C ASP A 19 -12.35 13.05 -4.83
N PRO A 20 -11.54 13.74 -4.03
CA PRO A 20 -10.23 14.16 -4.48
C PRO A 20 -9.38 12.90 -4.66
N VAL A 21 -9.26 12.43 -5.90
CA VAL A 21 -8.38 11.33 -6.32
C VAL A 21 -6.92 11.81 -6.20
N LEU A 22 -6.41 11.86 -4.97
CA LEU A 22 -5.08 12.36 -4.68
C LEU A 22 -4.06 11.22 -4.79
N ASN A 23 -3.27 11.22 -5.86
CA ASN A 23 -2.23 10.21 -6.05
C ASN A 23 -1.05 10.53 -5.15
N VAL A 24 -0.88 9.73 -4.10
CA VAL A 24 0.27 9.83 -3.21
C VAL A 24 1.30 8.83 -3.68
N ALA A 25 2.34 9.31 -4.38
CA ALA A 25 3.50 8.51 -4.78
C ALA A 25 3.12 7.13 -5.39
N GLY A 26 2.20 7.08 -6.34
CA GLY A 26 1.80 5.81 -6.97
C GLY A 26 0.87 4.95 -6.10
N SER A 27 0.07 5.56 -5.23
CA SER A 27 -0.98 4.88 -4.46
C SER A 27 -2.12 4.34 -5.34
N PHE A 28 -2.23 4.85 -6.59
CA PHE A 28 -3.19 4.34 -7.57
C PHE A 28 -2.61 3.24 -8.45
N PHE A 29 -3.53 2.49 -9.06
CA PHE A 29 -3.19 1.48 -10.05
C PHE A 29 -2.35 2.09 -11.19
N PRO A 30 -1.29 1.39 -11.68
CA PRO A 30 -0.81 0.05 -11.28
C PRO A 30 0.38 0.06 -10.30
N ALA A 31 0.81 1.23 -9.84
CA ALA A 31 2.11 1.39 -9.18
C ALA A 31 2.24 0.57 -7.88
N TRP A 32 1.26 0.65 -6.98
CA TRP A 32 1.24 -0.15 -5.75
C TRP A 32 1.22 -1.67 -6.03
N MET A 33 0.61 -2.13 -7.13
CA MET A 33 0.60 -3.55 -7.50
C MET A 33 1.99 -4.01 -7.89
N VAL A 34 2.74 -3.20 -8.66
CA VAL A 34 4.13 -3.50 -8.98
C VAL A 34 4.98 -3.57 -7.72
N ALA A 35 4.83 -2.62 -6.79
CA ALA A 35 5.53 -2.67 -5.50
C ALA A 35 5.18 -3.92 -4.67
N MET A 36 3.90 -4.31 -4.66
CA MET A 36 3.45 -5.54 -4.00
C MET A 36 4.08 -6.80 -4.63
N VAL A 37 4.09 -6.89 -5.96
CA VAL A 37 4.71 -8.03 -6.66
C VAL A 37 6.20 -8.11 -6.35
N VAL A 38 6.91 -6.98 -6.39
CA VAL A 38 8.34 -6.91 -6.04
C VAL A 38 8.54 -7.30 -4.56
N GLY A 39 7.76 -6.75 -3.64
CA GLY A 39 7.83 -7.05 -2.20
C GLY A 39 7.60 -8.52 -1.88
N VAL A 40 6.60 -9.15 -2.52
CA VAL A 40 6.33 -10.59 -2.40
C VAL A 40 7.48 -11.41 -2.96
N ALA A 41 8.01 -11.07 -4.14
CA ALA A 41 9.15 -11.78 -4.72
C ALA A 41 10.39 -11.71 -3.81
N LEU A 42 10.67 -10.55 -3.22
CA LEU A 42 11.75 -10.37 -2.25
C LEU A 42 11.52 -11.16 -0.96
N THR A 43 10.26 -11.28 -0.50
CA THR A 43 9.92 -12.08 0.69
C THR A 43 10.14 -13.56 0.45
N VAL A 44 9.79 -14.05 -0.74
CA VAL A 44 10.06 -15.43 -1.16
C VAL A 44 11.58 -15.67 -1.22
N ALA A 45 12.35 -14.74 -1.79
CA ALA A 45 13.81 -14.83 -1.81
C ALA A 45 14.41 -14.85 -0.39
N ALA A 46 13.95 -13.98 0.51
CA ALA A 46 14.37 -13.95 1.91
C ALA A 46 14.04 -15.25 2.64
N ARG A 47 12.85 -15.82 2.39
CA ARG A 47 12.48 -17.14 2.92
C ARG A 47 13.45 -18.23 2.46
N TYR A 48 13.83 -18.26 1.18
CA TYR A 48 14.83 -19.23 0.70
C TYR A 48 16.17 -19.06 1.43
N VAL A 49 16.61 -17.83 1.68
CA VAL A 49 17.82 -17.56 2.47
C VAL A 49 17.68 -18.13 3.90
N PHE A 50 16.55 -17.92 4.56
CA PHE A 50 16.32 -18.47 5.90
C PHE A 50 16.27 -20.00 5.94
N VAL A 51 15.67 -20.64 4.93
CA VAL A 51 15.60 -22.11 4.82
C VAL A 51 17.02 -22.68 4.65
N VAL A 52 17.79 -22.13 3.70
CA VAL A 52 19.16 -22.59 3.40
C VAL A 52 20.08 -22.36 4.59
N GLY A 53 19.94 -21.22 5.28
CA GLY A 53 20.68 -20.91 6.49
C GLY A 53 20.18 -21.61 7.76
N ARG A 54 19.17 -22.50 7.67
CA ARG A 54 18.56 -23.21 8.80
C ARG A 54 18.02 -22.27 9.91
N LEU A 55 17.59 -21.06 9.54
CA LEU A 55 17.06 -20.07 10.47
C LEU A 55 15.56 -20.26 10.78
N GLU A 56 14.82 -21.02 9.97
CA GLU A 56 13.38 -21.24 10.16
C GLU A 56 12.97 -21.63 11.59
N PRO A 57 13.70 -22.51 12.32
CA PRO A 57 13.37 -22.86 13.70
C PRO A 57 13.49 -21.71 14.72
N TYR A 58 14.25 -20.65 14.40
CA TYR A 58 14.56 -19.55 15.32
C TYR A 58 13.70 -18.29 15.08
N LEU A 59 12.98 -18.23 13.95
CA LEU A 59 12.23 -17.04 13.57
C LEU A 59 11.04 -16.81 14.51
N GLY A 60 10.33 -17.86 14.93
CA GLY A 60 9.09 -17.78 15.70
C GLY A 60 7.86 -18.07 14.82
N PRO A 61 6.68 -17.48 15.10
CA PRO A 61 5.46 -17.77 14.36
C PRO A 61 5.56 -17.35 12.88
N PRO A 62 5.54 -18.29 11.91
CA PRO A 62 5.89 -18.00 10.51
C PRO A 62 4.87 -17.06 9.84
N ILE A 63 3.58 -17.19 10.18
CA ILE A 63 2.52 -16.34 9.62
C ILE A 63 2.80 -14.87 9.94
N LEU A 64 3.10 -14.54 11.19
CA LEU A 64 3.35 -13.16 11.61
C LEU A 64 4.61 -12.61 10.94
N ILE A 65 5.68 -13.41 10.89
CA ILE A 65 6.99 -12.99 10.41
C ILE A 65 6.98 -12.75 8.92
N TYR A 66 6.53 -13.72 8.12
CA TYR A 66 6.52 -13.57 6.67
C TYR A 66 5.49 -12.54 6.19
N THR A 67 4.37 -12.38 6.91
CA THR A 67 3.41 -11.30 6.61
C THR A 67 4.01 -9.93 6.91
N SER A 68 4.66 -9.77 8.06
CA SER A 68 5.30 -8.50 8.44
C SER A 68 6.47 -8.16 7.51
N LEU A 69 7.27 -9.17 7.14
CA LEU A 69 8.37 -9.03 6.20
C LEU A 69 7.86 -8.66 4.80
N GLY A 70 6.78 -9.30 4.34
CA GLY A 70 6.12 -8.97 3.07
C GLY A 70 5.58 -7.54 3.03
N LEU A 71 4.93 -7.10 4.12
CA LEU A 71 4.48 -5.72 4.25
C LEU A 71 5.67 -4.76 4.20
N LEU A 72 6.71 -5.01 4.99
CA LEU A 72 7.91 -4.17 5.05
C LEU A 72 8.59 -4.06 3.69
N LEU A 73 8.83 -5.17 3.00
CA LEU A 73 9.51 -5.17 1.71
C LEU A 73 8.64 -4.55 0.61
N THR A 74 7.33 -4.72 0.66
CA THR A 74 6.38 -4.04 -0.26
C THR A 74 6.43 -2.53 -0.06
N VAL A 75 6.39 -2.06 1.19
CA VAL A 75 6.44 -0.62 1.50
C VAL A 75 7.81 -0.05 1.12
N LEU A 76 8.91 -0.75 1.41
CA LEU A 76 10.25 -0.31 0.98
C LEU A 76 10.36 -0.23 -0.54
N ALA A 77 9.87 -1.25 -1.26
CA ALA A 77 9.83 -1.21 -2.73
C ALA A 77 9.02 -0.02 -3.24
N TRP A 78 7.85 0.25 -2.64
CA TRP A 78 7.04 1.41 -2.99
C TRP A 78 7.76 2.74 -2.76
N LEU A 79 8.43 2.91 -1.61
CA LEU A 79 9.21 4.11 -1.30
C LEU A 79 10.35 4.33 -2.30
N VAL A 80 11.10 3.26 -2.61
CA VAL A 80 12.24 3.33 -3.54
C VAL A 80 11.79 3.60 -4.98
N LEU A 81 10.68 3.02 -5.42
CA LEU A 81 10.23 3.13 -6.81
C LEU A 81 9.42 4.40 -7.10
N TYR A 82 8.65 4.90 -6.13
CA TYR A 82 7.64 5.93 -6.38
C TYR A 82 7.72 7.17 -5.50
N ARG A 83 8.51 7.14 -4.42
CA ARG A 83 8.68 8.30 -3.53
C ARG A 83 10.08 8.92 -3.57
N ALA A 84 11.11 8.11 -3.84
CA ALA A 84 12.50 8.55 -3.91
C ALA A 84 12.77 9.53 -5.06
#